data_AF-A0A928HAD4-F1
#
_entry.id   AF-A0A928HAD4-F1
#
_cell.length_a   1.000
_cell.length_b   1.000
_cell.length_c   1.000
_cell.angle_alpha   90.00
_cell.angle_beta   90.00
_cell.angle_gamma   90.00
#
_symmetry.space_group_name_H-M   'P 1'
#
loop_
_entity.id
_entity.type
_entity.pdbx_description
1 polymer ?
#
loop_
_entity_poly.entity_id
_entity_poly.type
_entity_poly.pdbx_seq_one_letter_code
_entity_poly.pdbx_strand_id
1 'polypeptide(L)'
;MKSLKFILGLWLALDATCVHALPATAKWNLEELYRTPQSWPCEAFAAKSNQLSVVTESGTVTARYVWLEGLAYKGKPTKFLACYAIPKTADGRSVPAMVCVHGGNGTAYREWVELWAKRGYAAIAMDTCG
;
A
#
# COMPACT_ATOMS: atom_id res chain seq x y z
N MET A 1 70.94 7.24 36.43
CA MET A 1 70.17 8.34 37.07
C MET A 1 69.30 9.00 36.02
N LYS A 2 67.99 9.00 36.29
CA LYS A 2 66.92 9.86 35.77
C LYS A 2 66.54 9.71 34.28
N SER A 3 65.40 9.03 34.13
CA SER A 3 64.47 9.03 33.02
C SER A 3 63.73 10.38 32.87
N LEU A 4 62.85 10.45 31.85
CA LEU A 4 61.71 11.37 31.66
C LEU A 4 62.10 12.69 30.94
N LYS A 5 61.50 13.13 29.83
CA LYS A 5 60.07 13.24 29.46
C LYS A 5 59.89 13.51 27.95
N PHE A 6 58.75 13.05 27.39
CA PHE A 6 57.80 13.68 26.45
C PHE A 6 58.35 14.46 25.23
N ILE A 7 57.86 14.27 24.01
CA ILE A 7 56.52 14.65 23.55
C ILE A 7 56.15 13.75 22.36
N LEU A 8 55.12 12.91 22.52
CA LEU A 8 54.47 12.23 21.40
C LEU A 8 53.49 13.24 20.78
N GLY A 9 53.88 13.80 19.65
CA GLY A 9 53.08 14.75 18.89
C GLY A 9 51.81 14.08 18.37
N LEU A 10 50.68 14.57 18.89
CA LEU A 10 49.35 14.41 18.33
C LEU A 10 49.35 14.94 16.89
N TRP A 11 49.39 14.04 15.90
CA TRP A 11 49.02 14.36 14.52
C TRP A 11 47.65 13.75 14.24
N LEU A 12 46.61 14.57 14.42
CA LEU A 12 45.33 14.39 13.75
C LEU A 12 45.59 14.53 12.24
N ALA A 13 45.68 13.40 11.53
CA ALA A 13 45.44 13.38 10.10
C ALA A 13 43.92 13.23 9.89
N LEU A 14 43.31 14.41 9.82
CA LEU A 14 41.93 14.65 9.42
C LEU A 14 41.79 14.33 7.93
N ASP A 15 41.48 13.09 7.58
CA ASP A 15 40.92 12.75 6.26
C ASP A 15 39.71 11.84 6.45
N ALA A 16 38.77 12.30 7.29
CA ALA A 16 37.39 12.03 7.01
C ALA A 16 37.03 12.89 5.79
N THR A 17 37.28 12.40 4.58
CA THR A 17 36.44 12.79 3.46
C THR A 17 35.03 12.42 3.88
N CYS A 18 34.31 13.39 4.44
CA CYS A 18 32.87 13.42 4.39
C CYS A 18 32.55 13.30 2.90
N VAL A 19 32.35 12.06 2.45
CA VAL A 19 31.39 11.80 1.40
C VAL A 19 30.11 12.39 1.97
N HIS A 20 29.85 13.65 1.65
CA HIS A 20 28.51 14.17 1.69
C HIS A 20 27.76 13.28 0.70
N ALA A 21 27.22 12.18 1.20
CA ALA A 21 26.12 11.51 0.54
C ALA A 21 25.12 12.65 0.32
N LEU A 22 24.95 13.04 -0.95
CA LEU A 22 23.85 13.91 -1.34
C LEU A 22 22.63 13.34 -0.62
N PRO A 23 21.91 14.12 0.23
CA PRO A 23 20.74 13.58 0.91
C PRO A 23 19.87 13.02 -0.20
N ALA A 24 19.60 11.71 -0.18
CA ALA A 24 18.82 11.09 -1.21
C ALA A 24 17.46 11.79 -1.20
N THR A 25 17.25 12.71 -2.14
CA THR A 25 16.06 13.57 -2.23
C THR A 25 14.90 12.77 -2.80
N ALA A 26 14.62 11.59 -2.24
CA ALA A 26 13.34 10.97 -2.45
C ALA A 26 12.32 11.82 -1.67
N LYS A 27 11.48 12.58 -2.39
CA LYS A 27 10.35 13.32 -1.78
C LYS A 27 9.36 12.40 -1.04
N TRP A 28 9.51 11.09 -1.23
CA TRP A 28 8.63 10.05 -0.72
C TRP A 28 9.39 9.15 0.23
N ASN A 29 8.83 8.95 1.43
CA ASN A 29 9.27 7.92 2.34
C ASN A 29 8.79 6.56 1.82
N LEU A 30 9.64 5.85 1.09
CA LEU A 30 9.26 4.58 0.46
C LEU A 30 8.91 3.52 1.51
N GLU A 31 9.63 3.43 2.62
CA GLU A 31 9.34 2.46 3.68
C GLU A 31 7.93 2.64 4.25
N GLU A 32 7.49 3.89 4.39
CA GLU A 32 6.13 4.22 4.79
C GLU A 32 5.11 3.84 3.71
N LEU A 33 5.38 4.13 2.44
CA LEU A 33 4.47 3.81 1.33
C LEU A 33 4.34 2.31 1.04
N TYR A 34 5.34 1.50 1.36
CA TYR A 34 5.29 0.04 1.25
C TYR A 34 4.53 -0.62 2.40
N ARG A 35 4.22 0.11 3.48
CA ARG A 35 3.46 -0.44 4.60
C ARG A 35 2.00 -0.65 4.18
N THR A 36 1.50 -1.87 4.38
CA THR A 36 0.09 -2.16 4.20
C THR A 36 -0.75 -1.31 5.16
N PRO A 37 -1.72 -0.52 4.66
CA PRO A 37 -2.60 0.28 5.52
C PRO A 37 -3.47 -0.61 6.42
N GLN A 38 -3.93 -0.07 7.54
CA GLN A 38 -4.96 -0.76 8.31
C GLN A 38 -6.25 -0.91 7.49
N SER A 39 -6.99 -1.99 7.76
CA SER A 39 -8.25 -2.27 7.09
C SER A 39 -9.31 -2.75 8.07
N TRP A 40 -10.57 -2.44 7.75
CA TRP A 40 -11.73 -2.87 8.53
C TRP A 40 -12.83 -3.41 7.61
N PRO A 41 -13.54 -4.48 8.01
CA PRO A 41 -14.69 -4.97 7.25
C PRO A 41 -15.72 -3.86 7.06
N CYS A 42 -16.34 -3.80 5.87
CA CYS A 42 -17.50 -2.95 5.65
C CYS A 42 -18.79 -3.74 5.93
N GLU A 43 -19.28 -3.68 7.16
CA GLU A 43 -20.43 -4.48 7.63
C GLU A 43 -21.69 -4.30 6.79
N ALA A 44 -21.96 -3.06 6.35
CA ALA A 44 -23.11 -2.73 5.50
C ALA A 44 -23.16 -3.53 4.19
N PHE A 45 -22.00 -3.95 3.68
CA PHE A 45 -21.88 -4.78 2.47
C PHE A 45 -21.57 -6.24 2.77
N ALA A 46 -21.06 -6.58 3.96
CA ALA A 46 -20.85 -7.96 4.37
C ALA A 46 -22.16 -8.77 4.33
N ALA A 47 -23.26 -8.17 4.81
CA ALA A 47 -24.60 -8.76 4.77
C ALA A 47 -25.15 -8.93 3.33
N LYS A 48 -24.58 -8.22 2.35
CA LYS A 48 -25.01 -8.23 0.94
C LYS A 48 -24.10 -9.07 0.05
N SER A 49 -23.14 -9.81 0.60
CA SER A 49 -22.14 -10.59 -0.17
C SER A 49 -22.74 -11.53 -1.23
N ASN A 50 -23.91 -12.12 -0.97
CA ASN A 50 -24.62 -12.94 -1.95
C ASN A 50 -25.05 -12.14 -3.21
N GLN A 51 -25.32 -10.84 -3.07
CA GLN A 51 -25.66 -9.93 -4.18
C GLN A 51 -24.41 -9.35 -4.87
N LEU A 52 -23.21 -9.66 -4.34
CA LEU A 52 -21.91 -9.20 -4.86
C LEU A 52 -21.14 -10.34 -5.54
N SER A 53 -21.82 -11.47 -5.78
CA SER A 53 -21.23 -12.64 -6.40
C SER A 53 -21.69 -12.77 -7.85
N VAL A 54 -20.74 -12.97 -8.77
CA VAL A 54 -21.02 -13.20 -10.18
C VAL A 54 -20.42 -14.52 -10.61
N VAL A 55 -21.24 -15.37 -11.22
CA VAL A 55 -20.83 -16.66 -11.78
C VAL A 55 -20.15 -16.44 -13.13
N THR A 56 -18.99 -17.05 -13.32
CA THR A 56 -18.26 -17.10 -14.59
C THR A 56 -18.06 -18.55 -15.01
N GLU A 57 -17.64 -18.78 -16.26
CA GLU A 57 -17.22 -20.10 -16.74
C GLU A 57 -16.10 -20.69 -15.87
N SER A 58 -15.22 -19.85 -15.34
CA SER A 58 -14.13 -20.26 -14.45
C SER A 58 -14.54 -20.35 -12.97
N GLY A 59 -15.81 -20.09 -12.63
CA GLY A 59 -16.40 -20.15 -11.30
C GLY A 59 -16.90 -18.81 -10.76
N THR A 60 -17.35 -18.79 -9.51
CA THR A 60 -17.93 -17.60 -8.88
C THR A 60 -16.85 -16.65 -8.39
N VAL A 61 -16.96 -15.37 -8.77
CA VAL A 61 -16.18 -14.26 -8.24
C VAL A 61 -17.07 -13.49 -7.27
N THR A 62 -16.56 -13.16 -6.07
CA THR A 62 -17.31 -12.37 -5.08
C THR A 62 -16.56 -11.09 -4.79
N ALA A 63 -17.17 -9.95 -5.13
CA ALA A 63 -16.67 -8.64 -4.75
C ALA A 63 -16.96 -8.35 -3.27
N ARG A 64 -16.04 -7.65 -2.62
CA ARG A 64 -16.10 -7.30 -1.19
C ARG A 64 -15.75 -5.83 -1.01
N TYR A 65 -16.40 -5.19 -0.04
CA TYR A 65 -16.07 -3.82 0.36
C TYR A 65 -15.31 -3.82 1.67
N VAL A 66 -14.31 -2.94 1.76
CA VAL A 66 -13.41 -2.80 2.90
C VAL A 66 -13.14 -1.32 3.15
N TRP A 67 -13.06 -0.92 4.41
CA TRP A 67 -12.53 0.37 4.79
C TRP A 67 -11.01 0.29 4.88
N LEU A 68 -10.31 1.23 4.25
CA LEU A 68 -8.86 1.35 4.31
C LEU A 68 -8.47 2.64 5.03
N GLU A 69 -7.33 2.59 5.73
CA GLU A 69 -6.73 3.74 6.38
C GLU A 69 -6.32 4.79 5.35
N GLY A 70 -6.82 6.01 5.53
CA GLY A 70 -6.45 7.17 4.71
C GLY A 70 -5.49 8.11 5.43
N LEU A 71 -4.95 9.06 4.68
CA LEU A 71 -4.13 10.13 5.25
C LEU A 71 -4.94 10.98 6.24
N ALA A 72 -4.31 11.41 7.33
CA ALA A 72 -4.97 12.25 8.31
C ALA A 72 -5.35 13.62 7.70
N TYR A 73 -6.61 14.01 7.87
CA TYR A 73 -7.10 15.32 7.46
C TYR A 73 -7.18 16.25 8.67
N LYS A 74 -6.39 17.33 8.66
CA LYS A 74 -6.28 18.29 9.78
C LYS A 74 -5.98 17.58 11.12
N GLY A 75 -5.08 16.61 11.09
CA GLY A 75 -4.67 15.82 12.25
C GLY A 75 -5.68 14.75 12.70
N LYS A 76 -6.80 14.58 12.00
CA LYS A 76 -7.80 13.55 12.31
C LYS A 76 -7.62 12.35 11.40
N PRO A 77 -7.61 11.11 11.93
CA PRO A 77 -7.60 9.89 11.12
C PRO A 77 -8.77 9.87 10.15
N THR A 78 -8.55 9.35 8.95
CA THR A 78 -9.59 9.16 7.93
C THR A 78 -9.63 7.72 7.46
N LYS A 79 -10.74 7.35 6.83
CA LYS A 79 -10.89 6.08 6.13
C LYS A 79 -11.54 6.34 4.79
N PHE A 80 -11.23 5.52 3.80
CA PHE A 80 -11.91 5.51 2.51
C PHE A 80 -12.38 4.10 2.17
N LEU A 81 -13.41 4.02 1.34
CA LEU A 81 -13.98 2.75 0.94
C LEU A 81 -13.23 2.19 -0.27
N ALA A 82 -13.03 0.88 -0.31
CA ALA A 82 -12.55 0.17 -1.49
C ALA A 82 -13.37 -1.08 -1.75
N CYS A 83 -13.56 -1.39 -3.03
CA CYS A 83 -14.10 -2.65 -3.51
C CYS A 83 -12.96 -3.52 -4.02
N TYR A 84 -12.94 -4.81 -3.69
CA TYR A 84 -11.93 -5.73 -4.20
C TYR A 84 -12.49 -7.13 -4.45
N ALA A 85 -11.80 -7.90 -5.29
CA ALA A 85 -12.08 -9.31 -5.53
C ALA A 85 -10.79 -10.08 -5.79
N ILE A 86 -10.78 -11.34 -5.39
CA ILE A 86 -9.71 -12.30 -5.68
C ILE A 86 -10.28 -13.30 -6.68
N PRO A 87 -9.59 -13.55 -7.80
CA PRO A 87 -10.09 -14.46 -8.82
C PRO A 87 -10.02 -15.89 -8.29
N LYS A 88 -10.96 -16.75 -8.69
CA LYS A 88 -10.94 -18.15 -8.28
C LYS A 88 -9.68 -18.89 -8.75
N THR A 89 -9.11 -18.48 -9.88
CA THR A 89 -7.86 -19.01 -10.43
C THR A 89 -6.64 -18.81 -9.54
N ALA A 90 -6.70 -17.90 -8.55
CA ALA A 90 -5.64 -17.72 -7.57
C ALA A 90 -5.38 -19.02 -6.80
N ASP A 91 -6.45 -19.70 -6.36
CA ASP A 91 -6.38 -20.99 -5.65
C ASP A 91 -5.31 -20.99 -4.54
N GLY A 92 -5.36 -19.97 -3.68
CA GLY A 92 -4.39 -19.79 -2.57
C GLY A 92 -3.01 -19.24 -2.98
N ARG A 93 -2.75 -19.02 -4.28
CA ARG A 93 -1.49 -18.47 -4.78
C ARG A 93 -1.60 -16.98 -5.10
N SER A 94 -0.47 -16.30 -5.15
CA SER A 94 -0.39 -14.93 -5.63
C SER A 94 -0.72 -14.86 -7.12
N VAL A 95 -1.49 -13.83 -7.49
CA VAL A 95 -1.87 -13.50 -8.87
C VAL A 95 -1.55 -12.03 -9.13
N PRO A 96 -1.34 -11.62 -10.39
CA PRO A 96 -1.23 -10.22 -10.73
C PRO A 96 -2.48 -9.45 -10.29
N ALA A 97 -2.30 -8.19 -9.90
CA ALA A 97 -3.37 -7.34 -9.40
C ALA A 97 -3.59 -6.11 -10.30
N MET A 98 -4.84 -5.71 -10.44
CA MET A 98 -5.29 -4.50 -11.11
C MET A 98 -5.74 -3.47 -10.06
N VAL A 99 -5.13 -2.29 -10.09
CA VAL A 99 -5.54 -1.15 -9.28
C VAL A 99 -6.31 -0.19 -10.18
N CYS A 100 -7.62 -0.07 -9.94
CA CYS A 100 -8.51 0.75 -10.74
C CYS A 100 -8.74 2.09 -10.05
N VAL A 101 -8.32 3.18 -10.69
CA VAL A 101 -8.46 4.55 -10.17
C VAL A 101 -9.43 5.29 -11.07
N HIS A 102 -10.48 5.86 -10.47
CA HIS A 102 -11.48 6.63 -11.20
C HIS A 102 -11.11 8.13 -11.25
N GLY A 103 -11.74 8.88 -12.16
CA GLY A 103 -11.66 10.34 -12.20
C GLY A 103 -12.60 11.01 -11.18
N GLY A 104 -12.73 12.33 -11.22
CA GLY A 104 -13.64 13.05 -10.32
C GLY A 104 -15.09 12.52 -10.40
N ASN A 105 -15.79 12.54 -9.25
CA ASN A 105 -17.17 12.06 -9.08
C ASN A 105 -17.38 10.54 -9.25
N GLY A 106 -16.30 9.75 -9.26
CA GLY A 106 -16.40 8.29 -9.23
C GLY A 106 -16.53 7.72 -7.82
N THR A 107 -16.53 6.39 -7.72
CA THR A 107 -16.57 5.66 -6.44
C THR A 107 -15.84 4.32 -6.55
N ALA A 108 -15.87 3.51 -5.49
CA ALA A 108 -15.38 2.13 -5.45
C ALA A 108 -16.22 1.17 -6.34
N TYR A 109 -16.04 1.26 -7.66
CA TYR A 109 -16.80 0.53 -8.67
C TYR A 109 -16.59 -0.98 -8.62
N ARG A 110 -17.65 -1.71 -8.25
CA ARG A 110 -17.68 -3.17 -8.24
C ARG A 110 -17.51 -3.76 -9.64
N GLU A 111 -18.13 -3.13 -10.64
CA GLU A 111 -18.19 -3.63 -12.01
C GLU A 111 -16.77 -3.75 -12.61
N TRP A 112 -15.87 -2.82 -12.26
CA TRP A 112 -14.47 -2.86 -12.66
C TRP A 112 -13.71 -4.00 -11.99
N VAL A 113 -13.92 -4.15 -10.68
CA VAL A 113 -13.31 -5.21 -9.88
C VAL A 113 -13.72 -6.59 -10.39
N GLU A 114 -15.00 -6.79 -10.62
CA GLU A 114 -15.53 -8.03 -11.18
C GLU A 114 -14.91 -8.30 -12.55
N LEU A 115 -14.94 -7.34 -13.49
CA LEU A 115 -14.40 -7.50 -14.83
C LEU A 115 -12.96 -8.06 -14.83
N TRP A 116 -12.09 -7.52 -14.00
CA TRP A 116 -10.70 -7.95 -13.90
C TRP A 116 -10.54 -9.29 -13.19
N ALA A 117 -11.32 -9.54 -12.13
CA ALA A 117 -11.33 -10.82 -11.45
C ALA A 117 -11.85 -11.96 -12.33
N LYS A 118 -12.84 -11.71 -13.21
CA LYS A 118 -13.26 -12.69 -14.23
C LYS A 118 -12.13 -13.05 -15.21
N ARG A 119 -11.17 -12.15 -15.41
CA ARG A 119 -10.00 -12.34 -16.29
C ARG A 119 -8.80 -12.97 -15.56
N GLY A 120 -8.96 -13.35 -14.29
CA GLY A 120 -7.91 -14.02 -13.51
C GLY A 120 -6.96 -13.08 -12.76
N TYR A 121 -7.30 -11.80 -12.61
CA TYR A 121 -6.52 -10.82 -11.84
C TYR A 121 -7.16 -10.57 -10.48
N ALA A 122 -6.35 -10.42 -9.42
CA ALA A 122 -6.85 -9.71 -8.25
C ALA A 122 -7.20 -8.28 -8.68
N ALA A 123 -8.24 -7.68 -8.10
CA ALA A 123 -8.63 -6.34 -8.49
C ALA A 123 -9.10 -5.53 -7.29
N ILE A 124 -8.78 -4.25 -7.28
CA ILE A 124 -9.24 -3.28 -6.28
C ILE A 124 -9.62 -1.96 -6.98
N ALA A 125 -10.75 -1.38 -6.59
CA ALA A 125 -11.19 -0.04 -6.95
C ALA A 125 -11.45 0.75 -5.67
N MET A 126 -10.83 1.92 -5.55
CA MET A 126 -10.89 2.75 -4.34
C MET A 126 -11.75 3.98 -4.59
N ASP A 127 -12.47 4.44 -3.57
CA ASP A 127 -13.12 5.74 -3.58
C ASP A 127 -12.08 6.83 -3.32
N THR A 128 -11.81 7.67 -4.32
CA THR A 128 -10.80 8.74 -4.23
C THR A 128 -11.39 10.10 -3.86
N CYS A 129 -12.72 10.21 -3.74
CA CYS A 129 -13.40 11.50 -3.54
C CYS A 129 -13.93 11.68 -2.12
N GLY A 130 -14.12 10.58 -1.36
CA GLY A 130 -14.46 10.61 0.06
C GLY A 130 -15.95 10.71 0.33
#